data_AF-A0A7Y6IS92-F1
#
_entry.id   AF-A0A7Y6IS92-F1
#
_cell.length_a   1.000
_cell.length_b   1.000
_cell.length_c   1.000
_cell.angle_alpha   90.00
_cell.angle_beta   90.00
_cell.angle_gamma   90.00
#
_symmetry.space_group_name_H-M   'P 1'
#
loop_
_entity.id
_entity.type
_entity.pdbx_description
1 polymer ?
#
loop_
_entity_poly.entity_id
_entity_poly.type
_entity_poly.pdbx_seq_one_letter_code
_entity_poly.pdbx_strand_id
1 'polypeptide(L)'
;MTDDVRLRAAEPGDYDRIAPVVDDWWGRPVQGGLPRLFLDHFHRTSLVAEDGDALAGFLVGFLSPSVPDAAYIHFVGVHPGRRGGGLARRLYRAFFDLAAAGGRTRVRAITSPLNHGSIAFHRAMGFAVRGPVPGYDGPSTDRVVFERRLGSA
;
A
#
# COMPACT_ATOMS: atom_id res chain seq x y z
N MET A 1 0.26 -23.54 12.69
CA MET A 1 0.68 -23.71 11.30
C MET A 1 0.92 -22.34 10.71
N THR A 2 2.17 -21.96 10.51
CA THR A 2 2.51 -20.77 9.75
C THR A 2 2.35 -21.12 8.27
N ASP A 3 1.14 -20.94 7.76
CA ASP A 3 0.89 -20.98 6.32
C ASP A 3 1.83 -19.99 5.62
N ASP A 4 2.66 -20.51 4.72
CA ASP A 4 3.78 -19.81 4.10
C ASP A 4 3.27 -18.86 3.01
N VAL A 5 2.74 -17.71 3.44
CA VAL A 5 2.29 -16.68 2.51
C VAL A 5 3.49 -16.21 1.69
N ARG A 6 3.46 -16.47 0.39
CA ARG A 6 4.49 -16.05 -0.56
C ARG A 6 4.21 -14.63 -1.03
N LEU A 7 5.25 -13.80 -1.06
CA LEU A 7 5.19 -12.48 -1.70
C LEU A 7 5.80 -12.58 -3.11
N ARG A 8 5.16 -11.95 -4.08
CA ARG A 8 5.68 -11.79 -5.44
C ARG A 8 5.34 -10.41 -6.00
N ALA A 9 6.03 -10.02 -7.07
CA ALA A 9 5.59 -8.89 -7.88
C ALA A 9 4.18 -9.15 -8.43
N ALA A 10 3.38 -8.10 -8.54
CA ALA A 10 2.11 -8.18 -9.21
C ALA A 10 2.31 -8.33 -10.72
N GLU A 11 1.29 -8.86 -11.38
CA GLU A 11 1.13 -8.91 -12.83
C GLU A 11 -0.15 -8.16 -13.22
N PRO A 12 -0.32 -7.72 -14.48
CA PRO A 12 -1.52 -6.98 -14.89
C PRO A 12 -2.84 -7.71 -14.58
N GLY A 13 -2.84 -9.04 -14.72
CA GLY A 13 -4.00 -9.89 -14.43
C GLY A 13 -4.41 -9.94 -12.95
N ASP A 14 -3.55 -9.51 -12.02
CA ASP A 14 -3.92 -9.46 -10.60
C ASP A 14 -5.02 -8.43 -10.32
N TYR A 15 -5.26 -7.46 -11.21
CA TYR A 15 -6.39 -6.55 -11.08
C TYR A 15 -7.72 -7.30 -11.02
N ASP A 16 -7.87 -8.31 -11.87
CA ASP A 16 -9.10 -9.07 -11.97
C ASP A 16 -9.31 -10.00 -10.75
N ARG A 17 -8.25 -10.23 -9.95
CA ARG A 17 -8.31 -10.92 -8.64
C ARG A 17 -8.56 -9.95 -7.48
N ILE A 18 -8.01 -8.74 -7.55
CA ILE A 18 -8.07 -7.75 -6.46
C ILE A 18 -9.39 -6.97 -6.50
N ALA A 19 -9.77 -6.41 -7.66
CA ALA A 19 -10.91 -5.50 -7.77
C ALA A 19 -12.22 -6.07 -7.21
N PRO A 20 -12.58 -7.36 -7.42
CA PRO A 20 -13.83 -7.91 -6.89
C PRO A 20 -13.87 -8.04 -5.36
N VAL A 21 -12.73 -8.10 -4.67
CA VAL A 21 -12.69 -8.37 -3.21
C VAL A 21 -12.45 -7.13 -2.36
N VAL A 22 -12.07 -6.00 -2.96
CA VAL A 22 -11.63 -4.83 -2.18
C VAL A 22 -12.75 -4.29 -1.28
N ASP A 23 -13.95 -4.14 -1.81
CA ASP A 23 -15.07 -3.55 -1.06
C ASP A 23 -15.45 -4.43 0.13
N ASP A 24 -15.50 -5.75 -0.08
CA ASP A 24 -15.75 -6.74 0.97
C ASP A 24 -14.66 -6.72 2.04
N TRP A 25 -13.40 -6.63 1.64
CA TRP A 25 -12.29 -6.53 2.60
C TRP A 25 -12.39 -5.26 3.45
N TRP A 26 -12.83 -4.14 2.87
CA TRP A 26 -13.01 -2.88 3.60
C TRP A 26 -14.34 -2.76 4.34
N GLY A 27 -15.34 -3.58 4.00
CA GLY A 27 -16.72 -3.46 4.48
C GLY A 27 -17.43 -2.21 3.96
N ARG A 28 -16.94 -1.58 2.88
CA ARG A 28 -17.53 -0.39 2.26
C ARG A 28 -16.96 -0.18 0.85
N PRO A 29 -17.65 0.58 -0.03
CA PRO A 29 -17.13 0.92 -1.35
C PRO A 29 -15.82 1.71 -1.28
N VAL A 30 -14.75 1.14 -1.82
CA VAL A 30 -13.41 1.72 -1.97
C VAL A 30 -12.74 1.35 -3.30
N GLN A 31 -13.30 0.41 -4.07
CA GLN A 31 -12.75 -0.06 -5.35
C GLN A 31 -12.50 1.10 -6.33
N GLY A 32 -13.33 2.14 -6.33
CA GLY A 32 -13.10 3.36 -7.14
C GLY A 32 -11.77 4.08 -6.86
N GLY A 33 -11.16 3.83 -5.70
CA GLY A 33 -9.80 4.30 -5.36
C GLY A 33 -8.68 3.49 -5.99
N LEU A 34 -8.97 2.34 -6.62
CA LEU A 34 -8.01 1.50 -7.34
C LEU A 34 -8.45 1.33 -8.81
N PRO A 35 -8.26 2.34 -9.67
CA PRO A 35 -8.47 2.17 -11.10
C PRO A 35 -7.46 1.18 -11.72
N ARG A 36 -7.88 0.47 -12.78
CA ARG A 36 -7.09 -0.57 -13.48
C ARG A 36 -5.69 -0.14 -13.88
N LEU A 37 -5.53 1.14 -14.23
CA LEU A 37 -4.26 1.74 -14.63
C LEU A 37 -3.11 1.41 -13.67
N PHE A 38 -3.39 1.23 -12.37
CA PHE A 38 -2.35 0.95 -11.39
C PHE A 38 -1.66 -0.40 -11.62
N LEU A 39 -2.39 -1.42 -12.04
CA LEU A 39 -1.83 -2.72 -12.34
C LEU A 39 -1.48 -2.86 -13.83
N ASP A 40 -2.07 -2.07 -14.72
CA ASP A 40 -1.59 -2.00 -16.10
C ASP A 40 -0.18 -1.38 -16.18
N HIS A 41 0.07 -0.28 -15.45
CA HIS A 41 1.32 0.48 -15.58
C HIS A 41 2.31 0.31 -14.41
N PHE A 42 1.84 -0.01 -13.21
CA PHE A 42 2.68 -0.06 -12.00
C PHE A 42 2.68 -1.44 -11.30
N HIS A 43 2.30 -2.51 -12.01
CA HIS A 43 2.36 -3.87 -11.44
C HIS A 43 3.76 -4.29 -11.00
N ARG A 44 4.81 -3.92 -11.76
CA ARG A 44 6.22 -4.29 -11.46
C ARG A 44 6.74 -3.76 -10.13
N THR A 45 6.11 -2.71 -9.60
CA THR A 45 6.44 -2.08 -8.31
C THR A 45 5.37 -2.36 -7.25
N SER A 46 4.36 -3.13 -7.60
CA SER A 46 3.30 -3.60 -6.72
C SER A 46 3.55 -5.04 -6.31
N LEU A 47 2.99 -5.46 -5.18
CA LEU A 47 3.22 -6.76 -4.57
C LEU A 47 1.89 -7.47 -4.34
N VAL A 48 1.90 -8.78 -4.54
CA VAL A 48 0.81 -9.69 -4.17
C VAL A 48 1.33 -10.66 -3.13
N ALA A 49 0.50 -10.94 -2.13
CA ALA A 49 0.70 -11.96 -1.13
C ALA A 49 -0.28 -13.11 -1.36
N GLU A 50 0.25 -14.31 -1.54
CA GLU A 50 -0.51 -15.51 -1.90
C GLU A 50 -0.38 -16.56 -0.80
N ASP A 51 -1.50 -17.17 -0.45
CA ASP A 51 -1.56 -18.35 0.41
C ASP A 51 -2.00 -19.54 -0.42
N GLY A 52 -1.05 -20.35 -0.89
CA GLY A 52 -1.28 -21.20 -2.06
C GLY A 52 -1.70 -20.32 -3.26
N ASP A 53 -2.86 -20.61 -3.85
CA ASP A 53 -3.43 -19.81 -4.95
C ASP A 53 -4.40 -18.73 -4.47
N ALA A 54 -4.64 -18.61 -3.16
CA ALA A 54 -5.57 -17.64 -2.59
C ALA A 54 -4.91 -16.27 -2.39
N LEU A 55 -5.62 -15.20 -2.75
CA LEU A 55 -5.18 -13.83 -2.52
C LEU A 55 -5.25 -13.50 -1.01
N ALA A 56 -4.10 -13.41 -0.35
CA ALA A 56 -3.99 -13.11 1.08
C ALA A 56 -3.79 -11.61 1.36
N GLY A 57 -3.24 -10.87 0.39
CA GLY A 57 -3.05 -9.43 0.48
C GLY A 57 -2.37 -8.86 -0.76
N PHE A 58 -2.30 -7.54 -0.83
CA PHE A 58 -1.63 -6.83 -1.92
C PHE A 58 -1.14 -5.47 -1.44
N LEU A 59 -0.12 -4.94 -2.11
CA LEU A 59 0.35 -3.57 -1.98
C LEU A 59 0.54 -2.99 -3.39
N VAL A 60 -0.25 -1.97 -3.72
CA VAL A 60 -0.13 -1.19 -4.94
C VAL A 60 0.71 0.03 -4.64
N GLY A 61 1.86 0.12 -5.30
CA GLY A 61 2.80 1.20 -5.10
C GLY A 61 3.63 1.45 -6.35
N PHE A 62 4.18 2.64 -6.45
CA PHE A 62 4.96 3.07 -7.58
C PHE A 62 6.15 3.93 -7.16
N LEU A 63 7.10 4.02 -8.06
CA LEU A 63 8.26 4.86 -7.91
C LEU A 63 8.02 6.14 -8.72
N SER A 64 8.05 7.31 -8.09
CA SER A 64 7.59 8.54 -8.74
C SER A 64 8.55 8.97 -9.84
N PRO A 65 8.08 9.21 -11.08
CA PRO A 65 8.91 9.77 -12.14
C PRO A 65 9.18 11.27 -11.93
N SER A 66 8.22 12.01 -11.37
CA SER A 66 8.32 13.47 -11.18
C SER A 66 8.98 13.88 -9.86
N VAL A 67 9.05 12.97 -8.89
CA VAL A 67 9.74 13.16 -7.61
C VAL A 67 10.73 12.01 -7.44
N PRO A 68 11.91 12.07 -8.10
CA PRO A 68 12.77 10.90 -8.32
C PRO A 68 13.26 10.21 -7.04
N ASP A 69 13.34 10.95 -5.94
CA ASP A 69 13.76 10.43 -4.64
C ASP A 69 12.61 9.75 -3.86
N ALA A 70 11.37 9.78 -4.37
CA ALA A 70 10.19 9.28 -3.68
C ALA A 70 9.57 8.03 -4.35
N ALA A 71 9.15 7.10 -3.50
CA ALA A 71 8.16 6.08 -3.81
C ALA A 71 6.82 6.41 -3.14
N TYR A 72 5.72 5.88 -3.66
CA TYR A 72 4.38 6.11 -3.16
C TYR A 72 3.62 4.80 -3.01
N ILE A 73 3.07 4.59 -1.81
CA ILE A 73 2.13 3.49 -1.54
C ILE A 73 0.73 4.05 -1.77
N HIS A 74 0.07 3.57 -2.82
CA HIS A 74 -1.26 4.03 -3.22
C HIS A 74 -2.36 3.29 -2.47
N PHE A 75 -2.29 1.96 -2.46
CA PHE A 75 -3.42 1.14 -2.00
C PHE A 75 -2.94 -0.20 -1.44
N VAL A 76 -3.33 -0.56 -0.22
CA VAL A 76 -2.84 -1.79 0.43
C VAL A 76 -3.95 -2.49 1.19
N GLY A 77 -4.18 -3.76 0.86
CA GLY A 77 -5.20 -4.59 1.47
C GLY A 77 -4.63 -5.90 2.02
N VAL A 78 -5.19 -6.36 3.12
CA VAL A 78 -4.95 -7.71 3.67
C VAL A 78 -6.30 -8.36 3.91
N HIS A 79 -6.41 -9.61 3.47
CA HIS A 79 -7.59 -10.44 3.66
C HIS A 79 -8.01 -10.43 5.14
N PRO A 80 -9.30 -10.23 5.49
CA PRO A 80 -9.75 -10.10 6.87
C PRO A 80 -9.25 -11.22 7.80
N GLY A 81 -9.32 -12.48 7.34
CA GLY A 81 -8.83 -13.66 8.08
C GLY A 81 -7.31 -13.74 8.27
N ARG A 82 -6.52 -12.83 7.68
CA ARG A 82 -5.05 -12.77 7.80
C ARG A 82 -4.55 -11.48 8.46
N ARG A 83 -5.47 -10.65 8.97
CA ARG A 83 -5.13 -9.47 9.77
C ARG A 83 -4.54 -9.90 11.11
N GLY A 84 -3.74 -9.02 11.73
CA GLY A 84 -3.04 -9.33 12.98
C GLY A 84 -1.82 -10.25 12.83
N GLY A 85 -1.69 -11.01 11.72
CA GLY A 85 -0.58 -11.93 11.46
C GLY A 85 0.70 -11.31 10.88
N GLY A 86 0.82 -9.98 10.86
CA GLY A 86 2.02 -9.28 10.36
C GLY A 86 2.19 -9.22 8.83
N LEU A 87 1.23 -9.71 8.04
CA LEU A 87 1.33 -9.71 6.56
C LEU A 87 1.50 -8.31 5.96
N ALA A 88 0.74 -7.32 6.44
CA ALA A 88 0.90 -5.93 6.00
C ALA A 88 2.33 -5.40 6.25
N ARG A 89 2.94 -5.78 7.38
CA ARG A 89 4.33 -5.39 7.69
C ARG A 89 5.32 -6.02 6.70
N ARG A 90 5.11 -7.28 6.30
CA ARG A 90 5.93 -7.96 5.29
C ARG A 90 5.81 -7.25 3.92
N LEU A 91 4.59 -6.93 3.49
CA LEU A 91 4.33 -6.19 2.25
C LEU A 91 5.04 -4.83 2.23
N TYR A 92 4.91 -4.04 3.31
CA TYR A 92 5.55 -2.73 3.40
C TYR A 92 7.09 -2.83 3.40
N ARG A 93 7.67 -3.79 4.11
CA ARG A 93 9.13 -3.99 4.11
C ARG A 93 9.66 -4.35 2.73
N ALA A 94 9.02 -5.30 2.05
CA ALA A 94 9.38 -5.65 0.68
C ALA A 94 9.26 -4.44 -0.27
N PHE A 95 8.25 -3.59 -0.10
CA PHE A 95 8.14 -2.35 -0.88
C PHE A 95 9.23 -1.32 -0.54
N PHE A 96 9.65 -1.22 0.73
CA PHE A 96 10.76 -0.35 1.12
C PHE A 96 12.07 -0.81 0.48
N ASP A 97 12.33 -2.12 0.48
CA ASP A 97 13.51 -2.70 -0.16
C ASP A 97 13.49 -2.46 -1.67
N LEU A 98 12.32 -2.63 -2.31
CA LEU A 98 12.11 -2.31 -3.72
C LEU A 98 12.37 -0.83 -4.02
N ALA A 99 11.85 0.08 -3.19
CA ALA A 99 12.07 1.51 -3.35
C ALA A 99 13.55 1.89 -3.17
N ALA A 100 14.22 1.34 -2.15
CA ALA A 100 15.64 1.56 -1.89
C ALA A 100 16.53 1.03 -3.01
N ALA A 101 16.27 -0.19 -3.52
CA ALA A 101 16.95 -0.75 -4.69
C ALA A 101 16.73 0.10 -5.95
N GLY A 102 15.60 0.81 -5.98
CA GLY A 102 15.33 1.83 -6.98
C GLY A 102 16.09 3.14 -6.81
N GLY A 103 16.87 3.35 -5.76
CA GLY A 103 17.53 4.63 -5.47
C GLY A 103 16.60 5.70 -4.86
N ARG A 104 15.45 5.28 -4.30
CA ARG A 104 14.51 6.20 -3.64
C ARG A 104 14.94 6.33 -2.18
N THR A 105 14.81 7.52 -1.62
CA THR A 105 15.22 7.83 -0.24
C THR A 105 14.02 8.05 0.68
N ARG A 106 12.81 8.15 0.13
CA ARG A 106 11.58 8.32 0.91
C ARG A 106 10.40 7.55 0.32
N VAL A 107 9.48 7.14 1.20
CA VAL A 107 8.20 6.53 0.87
C VAL A 107 7.08 7.40 1.42
N ARG A 108 6.07 7.64 0.59
CA ARG A 108 4.89 8.46 0.93
C ARG A 108 3.60 7.66 0.82
N ALA A 109 2.60 8.07 1.59
CA ALA A 109 1.23 7.58 1.53
C ALA A 109 0.29 8.62 2.14
N ILE A 110 -1.01 8.47 1.92
CA ILE A 110 -2.03 9.29 2.57
C ILE A 110 -3.15 8.42 3.12
N THR A 111 -3.93 8.97 4.05
CA THR A 111 -5.20 8.38 4.44
C THR A 111 -6.19 9.44 4.93
N SER A 112 -7.45 9.04 5.10
CA SER A 112 -8.46 9.89 5.75
C SER A 112 -8.13 10.10 7.24
N PRO A 113 -8.34 11.30 7.81
CA PRO A 113 -8.20 11.54 9.26
C PRO A 113 -8.94 10.56 10.16
N LEU A 114 -10.04 9.99 9.68
CA LEU A 114 -10.87 9.03 10.42
C LEU A 114 -10.28 7.61 10.44
N ASN A 115 -9.24 7.34 9.64
CA ASN A 115 -8.62 6.02 9.53
C ASN A 115 -7.54 5.82 10.61
N HIS A 116 -7.97 5.81 11.88
CA HIS A 116 -7.08 5.68 13.03
C HIS A 116 -6.22 4.40 12.98
N GLY A 117 -6.75 3.30 12.45
CA GLY A 117 -6.02 2.05 12.26
C GLY A 117 -4.85 2.21 11.29
N SER A 118 -5.08 2.85 10.13
CA SER A 118 -4.00 3.16 9.18
C SER A 118 -2.97 4.11 9.78
N ILE A 119 -3.40 5.14 10.51
CA ILE A 119 -2.49 6.09 11.16
C ILE A 119 -1.59 5.38 12.18
N ALA A 120 -2.15 4.53 13.04
CA ALA A 120 -1.40 3.76 14.03
C ALA A 120 -0.43 2.78 13.35
N PHE A 121 -0.89 2.08 12.30
CA PHE A 121 -0.04 1.18 11.52
C PHE A 121 1.14 1.90 10.87
N HIS A 122 0.92 3.04 10.22
CA HIS A 122 1.99 3.82 9.59
C HIS A 122 2.99 4.36 10.62
N ARG A 123 2.54 4.81 11.79
CA ARG A 123 3.44 5.16 12.91
C ARG A 123 4.31 3.97 13.32
N ALA A 124 3.72 2.79 13.49
CA ALA A 124 4.44 1.57 13.84
C ALA A 124 5.42 1.09 12.75
N MET A 125 5.15 1.44 11.48
CA MET A 125 6.07 1.24 10.36
C MET A 125 7.13 2.33 10.24
N GLY A 126 7.15 3.30 11.17
CA GLY A 126 8.14 4.38 11.25
C GLY A 126 7.96 5.47 10.18
N PHE A 127 6.72 5.75 9.78
CA PHE A 127 6.40 6.98 9.06
C PHE A 127 6.26 8.15 10.04
N ALA A 128 6.79 9.30 9.65
CA ALA A 128 6.34 10.58 10.18
C ALA A 128 4.91 10.82 9.70
N VAL A 129 4.04 11.26 10.62
CA VAL A 129 2.62 11.50 10.36
C VAL A 129 2.34 12.98 10.51
N ARG A 130 1.82 13.60 9.45
CA ARG A 130 1.45 15.02 9.41
C ARG A 130 -0.01 15.20 9.03
N GLY A 131 -0.68 16.13 9.69
CA GLY A 131 -2.06 16.52 9.38
C GLY A 131 -3.04 16.25 10.53
N PRO A 132 -4.35 16.40 10.29
CA PRO A 132 -4.98 16.58 8.98
C PRO A 132 -4.48 17.80 8.22
N VAL A 133 -4.21 17.65 6.93
CA VAL A 133 -3.92 18.73 5.99
C VAL A 133 -5.24 19.10 5.33
N PRO A 134 -5.78 20.32 5.60
CA PRO A 134 -7.07 20.72 5.08
C PRO A 134 -7.07 20.77 3.55
N GLY A 135 -8.14 20.28 2.93
CA GLY A 135 -8.36 20.40 1.49
C GLY A 135 -7.31 19.72 0.59
N TYR A 136 -6.58 18.73 1.12
CA TYR A 136 -5.46 18.10 0.42
C TYR A 136 -5.86 17.46 -0.91
N ASP A 137 -6.98 16.73 -0.95
CA ASP A 137 -7.53 16.12 -2.17
C ASP A 137 -8.73 16.93 -2.69
N GLY A 138 -8.67 18.27 -2.56
CA GLY A 138 -9.74 19.19 -2.94
C GLY A 138 -10.59 19.68 -1.76
N PRO A 139 -11.53 20.63 -2.01
CA PRO A 139 -12.33 21.24 -0.95
C PRO A 139 -12.98 20.22 -0.02
N SER A 140 -12.91 20.47 1.29
CA SER A 140 -13.45 19.61 2.35
C SER A 140 -12.90 18.17 2.37
N THR A 141 -11.82 17.89 1.65
CA THR A 141 -11.24 16.56 1.52
C THR A 141 -9.87 16.52 2.18
N ASP A 142 -9.89 16.47 3.50
CA ASP A 142 -8.69 16.47 4.33
C ASP A 142 -7.95 15.13 4.27
N ARG A 143 -6.62 15.19 4.42
CA ARG A 143 -5.77 14.00 4.47
C ARG A 143 -4.75 14.06 5.58
N VAL A 144 -4.46 12.90 6.14
CA VAL A 144 -3.22 12.68 6.88
C VAL A 144 -2.17 12.21 5.88
N VAL A 145 -1.00 12.84 5.89
CA VAL A 145 0.12 12.56 5.00
C VAL A 145 1.20 11.83 5.78
N PHE A 146 1.70 10.75 5.18
CA PHE A 146 2.75 9.92 5.73
C PHE A 146 4.03 10.09 4.90
N GLU A 147 5.17 10.24 5.59
CA GLU A 147 6.49 10.16 4.95
C GLU A 147 7.45 9.32 5.81
N ARG A 148 8.14 8.37 5.18
CA ARG A 148 9.20 7.58 5.81
C ARG A 148 10.48 7.77 5.02
N ARG A 149 11.58 8.14 5.69
CA ARG A 149 12.91 8.07 5.10
C ARG A 149 13.39 6.62 5.08
N LEU A 150 13.95 6.21 3.96
CA LEU A 150 14.68 4.97 3.83
C LEU A 150 16.12 5.24 4.31
N GLY A 151 16.66 4.36 5.14
CA GLY A 151 18.07 4.48 5.55
C GLY A 151 18.98 4.42 4.31
N SER A 152 20.13 5.08 4.37
CA SER A 152 21.19 4.82 3.42
C SER A 152 21.56 3.34 3.47
N ALA A 153 21.53 2.66 2.33
CA ALA A 153 22.10 1.32 2.19
C ALA A 153 23.59 1.33 2.55
#